data_AF-A0A949W9G8-F1
#
_entry.id   AF-A0A949W9G8-F1
#
_cell.length_a   1.000
_cell.length_b   1.000
_cell.length_c   1.000
_cell.angle_alpha   90.00
_cell.angle_beta   90.00
_cell.angle_gamma   90.00
#
_symmetry.space_group_name_H-M   'P 1'
#
loop_
_entity.id
_entity.type
_entity.pdbx_description
1 polymer ?
#
loop_
_entity_poly.entity_id
_entity_poly.type
_entity_poly.pdbx_seq_one_letter_code
_entity_poly.pdbx_strand_id
1 'polypeptide(L)'
;MKWRRILGILVLLTSALLLVFWLQSRLSEQKARHQQDIAQAMTQAARSRGKASSRPPGNEILENYASSTSRPEDDLSALANTFANLLLLLKSDRPFRMGANEEFAAALLGKNAAGEVFLTAPHPALNDQGQLIDRWGTPLFFHVRESTRIDIRSAGPDRKMWTTDDLHRLQEGGTHHGPDLPQEPRPTVPR
;
A
#
# COMPACT_ATOMS: atom_id res chain seq x y z
N MET A 1 -16.35 16.45 -82.82
CA MET A 1 -16.56 15.28 -81.92
C MET A 1 -15.54 15.15 -80.77
N LYS A 2 -14.33 15.74 -80.83
CA LYS A 2 -13.27 15.57 -79.80
C LYS A 2 -13.53 16.29 -78.46
N TRP A 3 -14.17 17.46 -78.48
CA TRP A 3 -14.39 18.30 -77.29
C TRP A 3 -15.34 17.70 -76.24
N ARG A 4 -16.36 16.95 -76.66
CA ARG A 4 -17.29 16.25 -75.75
C ARG A 4 -16.61 15.13 -74.96
N ARG A 5 -15.56 14.51 -75.53
CA ARG A 5 -14.75 13.48 -74.86
C ARG A 5 -13.81 14.10 -73.82
N ILE A 6 -13.18 15.24 -74.15
CA ILE A 6 -12.30 15.97 -73.23
C ILE A 6 -13.10 16.46 -72.02
N LEU A 7 -14.29 17.03 -72.23
CA LEU A 7 -15.15 17.50 -71.15
C LEU A 7 -15.62 16.36 -70.23
N GLY A 8 -15.95 15.20 -70.80
CA GLY A 8 -16.33 14.01 -70.02
C GLY A 8 -15.20 13.48 -69.13
N ILE A 9 -13.95 13.49 -69.64
CA ILE A 9 -12.77 13.08 -68.87
C ILE A 9 -12.50 14.05 -67.72
N LEU A 10 -12.67 15.35 -67.96
CA LEU A 10 -12.42 16.39 -66.95
C LEU A 10 -13.41 16.29 -65.78
N VAL A 11 -14.69 16.05 -66.08
CA VAL A 11 -15.72 15.82 -65.05
C VAL A 11 -15.41 14.57 -64.23
N LEU A 12 -15.05 13.45 -64.86
CA LEU A 12 -14.68 12.22 -64.15
C LEU A 12 -13.47 12.40 -63.23
N LEU A 13 -12.45 13.15 -63.67
CA LEU A 13 -11.28 13.46 -62.85
C LEU A 13 -11.64 14.33 -61.64
N THR A 14 -12.48 15.35 -61.81
CA THR A 14 -12.94 16.18 -60.69
C THR A 14 -13.77 15.39 -59.69
N SER A 15 -14.67 14.52 -60.16
CA SER A 15 -15.46 13.65 -59.30
C SER A 15 -14.59 12.65 -58.52
N ALA A 16 -13.56 12.10 -59.17
CA ALA A 16 -12.61 11.20 -58.51
C ALA A 16 -11.78 11.93 -57.43
N LEU A 17 -11.32 13.15 -57.70
CA LEU A 17 -10.61 13.98 -56.72
C LEU A 17 -11.48 14.34 -55.51
N LEU A 18 -12.76 14.71 -55.74
CA LEU A 18 -13.71 14.99 -54.67
C LEU A 18 -14.01 13.75 -53.83
N LEU A 19 -14.11 12.57 -54.45
CA LEU A 19 -14.29 11.30 -53.73
C LEU A 19 -13.08 10.95 -52.86
N VAL A 20 -11.86 11.10 -53.39
CA VAL A 20 -10.62 10.86 -52.65
C VAL A 20 -10.48 11.84 -51.48
N PHE A 21 -10.76 13.13 -51.70
CA PHE A 21 -10.75 14.15 -50.66
C PHE A 21 -11.79 13.86 -49.57
N TRP A 22 -13.01 13.48 -49.95
CA TRP A 22 -14.06 13.09 -49.01
C TRP A 22 -13.64 11.86 -48.17
N LEU A 23 -13.05 10.83 -48.79
CA LEU A 23 -12.58 9.63 -48.07
C LEU A 23 -11.43 9.95 -47.11
N GLN A 24 -10.47 10.79 -47.53
CA GLN A 24 -9.39 11.26 -46.66
C GLN A 24 -9.91 12.06 -45.47
N SER A 25 -10.92 12.91 -45.66
CA SER A 25 -11.57 13.68 -44.58
C SER A 25 -12.28 12.76 -43.57
N ARG A 26 -12.95 11.70 -44.04
CA ARG A 26 -13.58 10.70 -43.16
C ARG A 26 -12.55 9.92 -42.34
N LEU A 27 -11.43 9.56 -42.95
CA LEU A 27 -10.35 8.85 -42.27
C LEU A 27 -9.66 9.73 -41.23
N SER A 28 -9.50 11.03 -41.49
CA SER A 28 -8.91 11.95 -40.50
C SER A 28 -9.86 12.22 -39.33
N GLU A 29 -11.16 12.38 -39.58
CA GLU A 29 -12.19 12.49 -38.53
C GLU A 29 -12.20 11.27 -37.60
N GLN A 30 -12.11 10.05 -38.16
CA GLN A 30 -12.05 8.83 -37.35
C GLN A 30 -10.79 8.75 -36.48
N LYS A 31 -9.62 9.11 -37.03
CA LYS A 31 -8.37 9.15 -36.26
C LYS A 31 -8.45 10.16 -35.12
N ALA A 32 -9.01 11.35 -35.36
CA ALA A 32 -9.18 12.37 -34.34
C ALA A 32 -10.10 11.92 -33.19
N ARG A 33 -11.22 11.27 -33.52
CA ARG A 33 -12.15 10.70 -32.52
C ARG A 33 -11.48 9.62 -31.67
N HIS A 34 -10.75 8.69 -32.30
CA HIS A 34 -10.05 7.63 -31.57
C HIS A 34 -8.98 8.19 -30.61
N GLN A 35 -8.25 9.22 -31.03
CA GLN A 35 -7.28 9.92 -30.18
C GLN A 35 -7.96 10.60 -28.98
N GLN A 36 -9.12 11.20 -29.19
CA GLN A 36 -9.92 11.83 -28.13
C GLN A 36 -10.47 10.79 -27.14
N ASP A 37 -10.98 9.66 -27.62
CA ASP A 37 -11.50 8.58 -26.77
C ASP A 37 -10.40 7.99 -25.88
N ILE A 38 -9.20 7.77 -26.43
CA ILE A 38 -8.03 7.33 -25.66
C ILE A 38 -7.66 8.37 -24.60
N ALA A 39 -7.60 9.66 -24.97
CA ALA A 39 -7.26 10.73 -24.03
C ALA A 39 -8.31 10.86 -22.89
N GLN A 40 -9.59 10.70 -23.21
CA GLN A 40 -10.67 10.69 -22.21
C GLN A 40 -10.58 9.47 -21.30
N ALA A 41 -10.34 8.27 -21.87
CA ALA A 41 -10.14 7.05 -21.09
C ALA A 41 -8.93 7.18 -20.13
N MET A 42 -7.81 7.75 -20.60
CA MET A 42 -6.64 8.02 -19.76
C MET A 42 -6.95 9.04 -18.65
N THR A 43 -7.70 10.11 -18.97
CA THR A 43 -8.10 11.12 -17.97
C THR A 43 -9.05 10.53 -16.92
N GLN A 44 -9.98 9.68 -17.35
CA GLN A 44 -10.92 9.02 -16.46
C GLN A 44 -10.23 7.96 -15.58
N ALA A 45 -9.26 7.22 -16.13
CA ALA A 45 -8.40 6.32 -15.38
C ALA A 45 -7.51 7.04 -14.37
N ALA A 46 -6.98 8.22 -14.72
CA ALA A 46 -6.21 9.05 -13.78
C ALA A 46 -7.10 9.58 -12.64
N ARG A 47 -8.33 10.02 -12.95
CA ARG A 47 -9.31 10.46 -11.95
C ARG A 47 -9.78 9.32 -11.04
N SER A 48 -9.99 8.10 -11.57
CA SER A 48 -10.37 6.95 -10.76
C SER A 48 -9.23 6.47 -9.87
N ARG A 49 -7.99 6.48 -10.38
CA ARG A 49 -6.79 6.13 -9.60
C ARG A 49 -6.55 7.12 -8.44
N GLY A 50 -6.77 8.43 -8.65
CA GLY A 50 -6.69 9.42 -7.58
C GLY A 50 -7.83 9.34 -6.53
N LYS A 51 -8.94 8.68 -6.85
CA LYS A 51 -10.07 8.48 -5.93
C LYS A 51 -9.95 7.18 -5.11
N ALA A 52 -9.27 6.16 -5.66
CA ALA A 52 -9.01 4.89 -4.98
C ALA A 52 -7.90 4.97 -3.91
N SER A 53 -7.06 6.01 -3.90
CA SER A 53 -5.96 6.16 -2.93
C SER A 53 -6.28 7.08 -1.74
N SER A 54 -7.54 7.13 -1.28
CA SER A 54 -7.89 8.07 -0.20
C SER A 54 -7.44 7.62 1.20
N ARG A 55 -7.15 6.32 1.39
CA ARG A 55 -6.59 5.80 2.64
C ARG A 55 -5.31 4.98 2.37
N PRO A 56 -4.25 5.20 3.16
CA PRO A 56 -3.08 4.33 3.18
C PRO A 56 -3.46 2.87 3.47
N PRO A 57 -2.79 1.87 2.87
CA PRO A 57 -3.11 0.46 3.09
C PRO A 57 -3.06 0.01 4.56
N GLY A 58 -2.14 0.55 5.36
CA GLY A 58 -2.06 0.23 6.79
C GLY A 58 -3.24 0.76 7.60
N ASN A 59 -3.85 1.89 7.23
CA ASN A 59 -5.09 2.35 7.85
C ASN A 59 -6.27 1.40 7.58
N GLU A 60 -6.30 0.74 6.42
CA GLU A 60 -7.32 -0.25 6.09
C GLU A 60 -7.10 -1.55 6.86
N ILE A 61 -5.85 -2.04 6.91
CA ILE A 61 -5.51 -3.27 7.64
C ILE A 61 -5.77 -3.10 9.15
N LEU A 62 -5.53 -1.91 9.70
CA LEU A 62 -5.70 -1.59 11.11
C LEU A 62 -7.04 -0.94 11.44
N GLU A 63 -8.04 -1.01 10.54
CA GLU A 63 -9.33 -0.32 10.73
C GLU A 63 -10.02 -0.66 12.06
N ASN A 64 -9.91 -1.91 12.52
CA ASN A 64 -10.50 -2.40 13.76
C ASN A 64 -9.51 -2.48 14.93
N TYR A 65 -8.31 -1.92 14.80
CA TYR A 65 -7.27 -2.01 15.82
C TYR A 65 -7.73 -1.41 17.15
N ALA A 66 -7.56 -2.15 18.24
CA ALA A 66 -7.98 -1.79 19.59
C ALA A 66 -9.48 -1.48 19.74
N SER A 67 -10.31 -1.93 18.79
CA SER A 67 -11.77 -1.84 18.90
C SER A 67 -12.29 -2.76 20.01
N SER A 68 -13.39 -2.36 20.66
CA SER A 68 -14.15 -3.23 21.57
C SER A 68 -14.66 -4.52 20.91
N THR A 69 -14.70 -4.57 19.56
CA THR A 69 -15.13 -5.72 18.78
C THR A 69 -13.99 -6.60 18.28
N SER A 70 -12.72 -6.19 18.44
CA SER A 70 -11.55 -7.01 18.08
C SER A 70 -10.92 -7.66 19.30
N ARG A 71 -10.30 -8.83 19.12
CA ARG A 71 -9.51 -9.47 20.17
C ARG A 71 -8.06 -8.98 20.13
N PRO A 72 -7.34 -8.99 21.26
CA PRO A 72 -5.94 -8.54 21.29
C PRO A 72 -5.01 -9.27 20.31
N GLU A 73 -5.28 -10.54 20.04
CA GLU A 73 -4.53 -11.35 19.09
C GLU A 73 -4.78 -10.89 17.64
N ASP A 74 -5.99 -10.41 17.36
CA ASP A 74 -6.37 -9.88 16.04
C ASP A 74 -5.64 -8.56 15.78
N ASP A 75 -5.44 -7.72 16.80
CA ASP A 75 -4.66 -6.48 16.72
C ASP A 75 -3.18 -6.75 16.36
N LEU A 76 -2.54 -7.70 17.04
CA LEU A 76 -1.15 -8.08 16.75
C LEU A 76 -1.02 -8.73 15.36
N SER A 77 -2.03 -9.49 14.95
CA SER A 77 -2.09 -10.09 13.61
C SER A 77 -2.23 -9.00 12.53
N ALA A 78 -3.07 -7.99 12.76
CA ALA A 78 -3.24 -6.87 11.85
C ALA A 78 -1.96 -6.03 11.72
N LEU A 79 -1.25 -5.78 12.83
CA LEU A 79 0.07 -5.13 12.80
C LEU A 79 1.09 -5.95 12.01
N ALA A 80 1.18 -7.25 12.25
CA ALA A 80 2.08 -8.12 11.50
C ALA A 80 1.76 -8.12 9.99
N ASN A 81 0.49 -8.15 9.63
CA ASN A 81 0.05 -8.04 8.23
C ASN A 81 0.41 -6.69 7.61
N THR A 82 0.32 -5.61 8.39
CA THR A 82 0.71 -4.26 7.97
C THR A 82 2.20 -4.22 7.63
N PHE A 83 3.06 -4.80 8.47
CA PHE A 83 4.49 -4.88 8.19
C PHE A 83 4.80 -5.81 7.03
N ALA A 84 4.18 -6.98 6.95
CA ALA A 84 4.37 -7.90 5.82
C ALA A 84 4.06 -7.20 4.49
N ASN A 85 2.97 -6.43 4.43
CA ASN A 85 2.60 -5.68 3.23
C ASN A 85 3.53 -4.51 2.93
N LEU A 86 4.01 -3.79 3.95
CA LEU A 86 5.05 -2.77 3.75
C LEU A 86 6.33 -3.41 3.16
N LEU A 87 6.76 -4.54 3.71
CA LEU A 87 7.96 -5.26 3.29
C LEU A 87 7.92 -5.70 1.83
N LEU A 88 6.74 -6.11 1.31
CA LEU A 88 6.55 -6.42 -0.10
C LEU A 88 6.85 -5.22 -1.02
N LEU A 89 6.67 -3.99 -0.53
CA LEU A 89 6.93 -2.76 -1.29
C LEU A 89 8.38 -2.29 -1.22
N LEU A 90 9.03 -2.44 -0.06
CA LEU A 90 10.35 -1.85 0.17
C LEU A 90 11.49 -2.49 -0.63
N LYS A 91 11.29 -3.71 -1.17
CA LYS A 91 12.27 -4.44 -2.02
C LYS A 91 13.72 -4.32 -1.50
N SER A 92 13.91 -4.35 -0.18
CA SER A 92 15.20 -4.14 0.48
C SER A 92 15.52 -5.31 1.39
N ASP A 93 16.78 -5.72 1.40
CA ASP A 93 17.25 -6.88 2.18
C ASP A 93 17.31 -6.60 3.69
N ARG A 94 17.30 -5.33 4.11
CA ARG A 94 17.37 -4.89 5.52
C ARG A 94 16.57 -3.59 5.76
N PRO A 95 15.23 -3.67 5.79
CA PRO A 95 14.38 -2.48 5.91
C PRO A 95 14.39 -1.86 7.31
N PHE A 96 14.79 -2.62 8.34
CA PHE A 96 14.89 -2.16 9.73
C PHE A 96 16.32 -2.37 10.24
N ARG A 97 16.89 -1.34 10.88
CA ARG A 97 18.30 -1.25 11.28
C ARG A 97 18.55 -1.78 12.68
N MET A 98 17.68 -1.45 13.64
CA MET A 98 17.91 -1.75 15.07
C MET A 98 16.74 -2.49 15.72
N GLY A 99 15.58 -2.57 15.06
CA GLY A 99 14.39 -3.20 15.64
C GLY A 99 13.74 -2.38 16.75
N ALA A 100 14.07 -1.08 16.84
CA ALA A 100 13.45 -0.17 17.78
C ALA A 100 12.01 0.14 17.37
N ASN A 101 11.12 0.33 18.33
CA ASN A 101 9.71 0.60 18.08
C ASN A 101 9.48 1.83 17.17
N GLU A 102 10.21 2.91 17.43
CA GLU A 102 10.12 4.17 16.71
C GLU A 102 10.57 4.03 15.25
N GLU A 103 11.47 3.09 14.96
CA GLU A 103 11.91 2.79 13.60
C GLU A 103 10.79 2.16 12.79
N PHE A 104 10.06 1.21 13.37
CA PHE A 104 8.88 0.61 12.75
C PHE A 104 7.77 1.63 12.54
N ALA A 105 7.51 2.46 13.54
CA ALA A 105 6.51 3.53 13.46
C ALA A 105 6.86 4.54 12.35
N ALA A 106 8.12 4.99 12.32
CA ALA A 106 8.63 5.90 11.30
C ALA A 106 8.50 5.33 9.89
N ALA A 107 8.81 4.04 9.71
CA ALA A 107 8.68 3.38 8.42
C ALA A 107 7.22 3.35 7.93
N LEU A 108 6.26 3.07 8.81
CA LEU A 108 4.82 3.12 8.46
C LEU A 108 4.35 4.54 8.11
N LEU A 109 4.92 5.56 8.74
CA LEU A 109 4.63 6.98 8.48
C LEU A 109 5.35 7.54 7.23
N GLY A 110 5.96 6.68 6.40
CA GLY A 110 6.61 7.08 5.15
C GLY A 110 8.10 7.37 5.24
N LYS A 111 8.74 7.23 6.42
CA LYS A 111 10.21 7.31 6.56
C LYS A 111 10.85 5.98 6.21
N ASN A 112 10.54 5.46 5.03
CA ASN A 112 11.07 4.23 4.47
C ASN A 112 11.73 4.50 3.11
N ALA A 113 12.45 3.53 2.56
CA ALA A 113 13.22 3.70 1.33
C ALA A 113 12.36 4.06 0.09
N ALA A 114 11.07 3.70 0.11
CA ALA A 114 10.14 4.00 -0.97
C ALA A 114 9.38 5.33 -0.76
N GLY A 115 9.48 5.95 0.42
CA GLY A 115 8.69 7.13 0.79
C GLY A 115 7.19 6.86 0.94
N GLU A 116 6.79 5.58 1.04
CA GLU A 116 5.38 5.17 1.00
C GLU A 116 4.72 5.36 2.36
N VAL A 117 3.69 6.20 2.42
CA VAL A 117 2.90 6.37 3.64
C VAL A 117 1.93 5.20 3.75
N PHE A 118 2.18 4.32 4.72
CA PHE A 118 1.37 3.14 5.00
C PHE A 118 0.35 3.37 6.11
N LEU A 119 0.68 4.25 7.05
CA LEU A 119 -0.17 4.65 8.16
C LEU A 119 -0.14 6.18 8.28
N THR A 120 -1.27 6.81 8.58
CA THR A 120 -1.33 8.25 8.91
C THR A 120 -1.60 8.47 10.38
N ALA A 121 -0.98 9.51 10.96
CA ALA A 121 -1.32 10.01 12.28
C ALA A 121 -2.46 11.05 12.20
N PRO A 122 -3.33 11.16 13.22
CA PRO A 122 -3.40 10.31 14.42
C PRO A 122 -3.99 8.93 14.12
N HIS A 123 -3.54 7.91 14.86
CA HIS A 123 -4.02 6.53 14.74
C HIS A 123 -4.03 5.83 16.11
N PRO A 124 -5.02 4.97 16.45
CA PRO A 124 -5.07 4.28 17.75
C PRO A 124 -3.83 3.44 18.09
N ALA A 125 -3.13 2.94 17.06
CA ALA A 125 -1.89 2.19 17.23
C ALA A 125 -0.65 3.08 17.48
N LEU A 126 -0.78 4.41 17.48
CA LEU A 126 0.33 5.35 17.67
C LEU A 126 0.09 6.22 18.91
N ASN A 127 1.13 6.47 19.69
CA ASN A 127 1.13 7.51 20.73
C ASN A 127 1.76 8.83 20.24
N ASP A 128 1.71 9.86 21.09
CA ASP A 128 2.23 11.20 20.78
C ASP A 128 3.76 11.25 20.62
N GLN A 129 4.46 10.25 21.17
CA GLN A 129 5.90 10.06 21.04
C GLN A 129 6.29 9.42 19.70
N GLY A 130 5.31 9.06 18.86
CA GLY A 130 5.56 8.39 17.58
C GLY A 130 5.95 6.92 17.74
N GLN A 131 5.52 6.28 18.81
CA GLN A 131 5.70 4.84 19.06
C GLN A 131 4.43 4.07 18.70
N LEU A 132 4.61 2.84 18.23
CA LEU A 132 3.54 1.88 18.10
C LEU A 132 3.19 1.31 19.48
N ILE A 133 1.93 1.42 19.86
CA ILE A 133 1.42 1.00 21.17
C ILE A 133 0.44 -0.17 21.01
N ASP A 134 0.35 -1.00 22.04
CA ASP A 134 -0.74 -1.98 22.17
C ASP A 134 -2.07 -1.30 22.51
N ARG A 135 -3.16 -2.08 22.51
CA ARG A 135 -4.51 -1.58 22.86
C ARG A 135 -4.62 -1.00 24.27
N TRP A 136 -3.66 -1.28 25.16
CA TRP A 136 -3.64 -0.77 26.52
C TRP A 136 -2.78 0.49 26.66
N GLY A 137 -2.12 0.94 25.60
CA GLY A 137 -1.32 2.15 25.54
C GLY A 137 0.17 1.93 25.83
N THR A 138 0.63 0.68 25.91
CA THR A 138 2.04 0.37 26.18
C THR A 138 2.82 0.23 24.87
N PRO A 139 4.02 0.80 24.74
CA PRO A 139 4.83 0.61 23.55
C PRO A 139 5.10 -0.88 23.28
N LEU A 140 4.83 -1.32 22.06
CA LEU A 140 5.08 -2.69 21.62
C LEU A 140 6.58 -2.99 21.60
N PHE A 141 6.94 -4.22 21.94
CA PHE A 141 8.30 -4.71 21.78
C PHE A 141 8.41 -5.52 20.49
N PHE A 142 9.40 -5.19 19.67
CA PHE A 142 9.68 -5.88 18.41
C PHE A 142 10.97 -6.68 18.54
N HIS A 143 10.88 -7.98 18.23
CA HIS A 143 12.06 -8.83 18.14
C HIS A 143 12.31 -9.19 16.68
N VAL A 144 13.39 -8.63 16.12
CA VAL A 144 13.82 -8.91 14.74
C VAL A 144 14.76 -10.11 14.79
N ARG A 145 14.27 -11.30 14.45
CA ARG A 145 15.10 -12.52 14.39
C ARG A 145 15.95 -12.56 13.13
N GLU A 146 15.34 -12.17 12.01
CA GLU A 146 15.94 -12.09 10.68
C GLU A 146 15.39 -10.83 10.00
N SER A 147 16.02 -10.36 8.92
CA SER A 147 15.68 -9.06 8.31
C SER A 147 14.20 -8.90 7.91
N THR A 148 13.47 -10.00 7.73
CA THR A 148 12.04 -10.05 7.39
C THR A 148 11.18 -10.71 8.46
N ARG A 149 11.77 -11.20 9.55
CA ARG A 149 11.09 -11.98 10.58
C ARG A 149 10.97 -11.16 11.87
N ILE A 150 9.75 -10.65 12.09
CA ILE A 150 9.44 -9.75 13.19
C ILE A 150 8.44 -10.43 14.12
N ASP A 151 8.81 -10.60 15.38
CA ASP A 151 7.87 -10.95 16.43
C ASP A 151 7.42 -9.70 17.16
N ILE A 152 6.16 -9.71 17.59
CA ILE A 152 5.51 -8.56 18.22
C ILE A 152 5.01 -8.99 19.60
N ARG A 153 5.45 -8.29 20.63
CA ARG A 153 5.02 -8.48 22.00
C ARG A 153 4.27 -7.26 22.51
N SER A 154 3.11 -7.52 23.10
CA SER A 154 2.28 -6.58 23.84
C SER A 154 2.43 -6.83 25.34
N ALA A 155 2.44 -5.76 26.13
CA ALA A 155 2.58 -5.81 27.59
C ALA A 155 1.27 -6.16 28.32
N GLY A 156 0.19 -6.39 27.57
CA GLY A 156 -1.05 -6.86 28.16
C GLY A 156 -1.77 -5.82 29.00
N PRO A 157 -2.87 -6.23 29.68
CA PRO A 157 -3.65 -5.36 30.54
C PRO A 157 -2.89 -4.72 31.70
N ASP A 158 -1.87 -5.39 32.25
CA ASP A 158 -1.10 -4.88 33.40
C ASP A 158 -0.04 -3.82 33.01
N ARG A 159 0.21 -3.69 31.70
CA ARG A 159 1.13 -2.72 31.07
C ARG A 159 2.58 -2.90 31.47
N LYS A 160 2.97 -4.09 31.88
CA LYS A 160 4.35 -4.44 32.23
C LYS A 160 4.82 -5.53 31.29
N MET A 161 5.93 -5.26 30.60
CA MET A 161 6.56 -6.27 29.75
C MET A 161 7.11 -7.41 30.60
N TRP A 162 7.22 -8.58 29.98
CA TRP A 162 7.83 -9.80 30.52
C TRP A 162 7.05 -10.39 31.70
N THR A 163 5.72 -10.24 31.69
CA THR A 163 4.85 -10.90 32.66
C THR A 163 4.08 -12.05 32.02
N THR A 164 3.19 -12.66 32.80
CA THR A 164 2.33 -13.76 32.35
C THR A 164 1.17 -13.30 31.48
N ASP A 165 0.84 -12.01 31.47
CA ASP A 165 -0.27 -11.47 30.68
C ASP A 165 0.15 -10.99 29.28
N ASP A 166 1.47 -10.94 29.03
CA ASP A 166 2.04 -10.60 27.74
C ASP A 166 1.42 -11.44 26.62
N LEU A 167 1.19 -10.78 25.49
CA LEU A 167 0.78 -11.42 24.25
C LEU A 167 1.94 -11.36 23.27
N HIS A 168 2.35 -12.52 22.76
CA HIS A 168 3.44 -12.61 21.81
C HIS A 168 2.96 -13.27 20.53
N ARG A 169 3.08 -12.53 19.44
CA ARG A 169 2.78 -13.04 18.10
C ARG A 169 4.08 -13.39 17.39
N LEU A 170 4.29 -14.68 17.16
CA LEU A 170 5.48 -15.20 16.47
C LEU A 170 5.25 -15.21 14.95
N GLN A 171 6.30 -14.94 14.16
CA GLN A 171 6.22 -15.02 12.70
C GLN A 171 5.91 -16.42 12.16
N GLU A 172 6.37 -17.48 12.83
CA GLU A 172 6.12 -18.88 12.44
C GLU A 172 4.65 -19.32 12.58
N GLY A 173 3.79 -18.45 13.13
CA GLY A 173 2.39 -18.72 13.41
C GLY A 173 2.16 -18.98 14.90
N GLY A 174 0.95 -18.63 15.36
CA GLY A 174 0.56 -18.74 16.77
C GLY A 174 0.68 -17.42 17.53
N THR A 175 -0.32 -17.16 18.37
CA THR A 175 -0.23 -16.18 19.44
C THR A 175 -0.05 -16.93 20.75
N HIS A 176 0.97 -16.58 21.49
CA HIS A 176 1.33 -17.19 22.76
C HIS A 176 1.05 -16.20 23.87
N HIS A 177 0.46 -16.70 24.95
CA HIS A 177 0.31 -15.95 26.20
C HIS A 177 1.50 -16.27 27.10
N GLY A 178 1.89 -15.33 27.97
CA GLY A 178 3.02 -15.40 28.90
C GLY A 178 3.59 -16.79 29.28
N PRO A 179 2.82 -17.71 29.89
CA PRO A 179 3.34 -19.01 30.32
C PRO A 179 3.74 -19.96 29.17
N ASP A 180 3.21 -19.77 27.96
CA ASP A 180 3.45 -20.60 26.78
C ASP A 180 4.49 -19.99 25.81
N LEU A 181 5.20 -18.94 26.25
CA LEU A 181 6.22 -18.28 25.45
C LEU A 181 7.46 -19.17 25.31
N PRO A 182 8.04 -19.29 24.09
CA PRO A 182 9.38 -19.83 23.94
C PRO A 182 10.33 -19.04 24.84
N GLN A 183 11.07 -19.75 25.70
CA GLN A 183 12.06 -19.13 26.57
C GLN A 183 13.17 -18.54 25.70
N GLU A 184 13.17 -17.22 25.48
CA GLU A 184 14.37 -16.55 24.97
C GLU A 184 15.45 -16.63 26.06
N PRO A 185 16.73 -16.81 25.69
CA PRO A 185 17.81 -16.72 26.66
C PRO A 185 17.75 -15.33 27.31
N ARG A 186 17.43 -15.31 28.61
CA ARG A 186 17.43 -14.06 29.39
C ARG A 186 18.77 -13.36 29.15
N PRO A 187 18.79 -12.06 28.78
CA PRO A 187 20.04 -11.32 28.72
C PRO A 187 20.69 -11.42 30.09
N THR A 188 21.79 -12.16 30.18
CA THR A 188 22.57 -12.29 31.40
C THR A 188 23.17 -10.92 31.64
N VAL A 189 22.67 -10.21 32.65
CA VAL A 189 23.33 -9.00 33.13
C VAL A 189 24.70 -9.44 33.67
N PRO A 190 25.83 -9.02 33.09
CA PRO A 190 27.13 -9.30 33.68
C PRO A 190 27.19 -8.63 35.07
N ARG A 191 27.59 -9.40 36.08
CA ARG A 191 27.89 -8.91 37.43
C ARG A 191 29.13 -8.03 37.43
#